data_AF-A0A1T1AY45-F1
#
_entry.id   AF-A0A1T1AY45-F1
#
_cell.length_a   1.000
_cell.length_b   1.000
_cell.length_c   1.000
_cell.angle_alpha   90.00
_cell.angle_beta   90.00
_cell.angle_gamma   90.00
#
_symmetry.space_group_name_H-M   'P 1'
#
loop_
_entity.id
_entity.type
_entity.pdbx_description
1 polymer ?
#
loop_
_entity_poly.entity_id
_entity_poly.type
_entity_poly.pdbx_seq_one_letter_code
_entity_poly.pdbx_strand_id
1 'polypeptide(L)'
;MSHAIQVIASLPSFGKRLKRLRRIKALKQEAVAAMAGVNQATVSRWEQGSITPSEKTIQALLHALALAPAQDAALQRLVRHCALPTHLITDVDHRLLAASPSRQQVWGVPETGLLHTSLWQFATEDIAQAEQQLGPNGWWEQEAPAPVVVHVRTAQTVGLQIHRSVMVWERVWLANGLPGRLCTTVQSDA
;
A
#
# COMPACT_ATOMS: atom_id res chain seq x y z
N MET A 1 -8.92 -29.03 -3.02
CA MET A 1 -8.68 -28.30 -1.76
C MET A 1 -7.61 -27.25 -2.01
N SER A 2 -8.00 -26.06 -2.47
CA SER A 2 -7.06 -24.97 -2.75
C SER A 2 -6.56 -24.41 -1.43
N HIS A 3 -5.28 -24.61 -1.16
CA HIS A 3 -4.60 -23.96 -0.03
C HIS A 3 -4.52 -22.46 -0.34
N ALA A 4 -5.10 -21.64 0.53
CA ALA A 4 -4.90 -20.20 0.50
C ALA A 4 -3.42 -19.94 0.77
N ILE A 5 -2.67 -19.55 -0.25
CA ILE A 5 -1.29 -19.11 -0.11
C ILE A 5 -1.35 -17.74 0.57
N GLN A 6 -1.18 -17.72 1.90
CA GLN A 6 -0.83 -16.49 2.60
C GLN A 6 0.61 -16.15 2.21
N VAL A 7 0.75 -15.19 1.30
CA VAL A 7 2.02 -14.51 1.11
C VAL A 7 2.21 -13.61 2.33
N ILE A 8 2.79 -14.15 3.41
CA ILE A 8 3.41 -13.33 4.46
C ILE A 8 4.73 -12.80 3.88
N ALA A 9 4.65 -12.01 2.82
CA ALA A 9 5.80 -11.30 2.30
C ALA A 9 5.94 -9.99 3.07
N SER A 10 7.17 -9.71 3.50
CA SER A 10 7.54 -8.38 3.95
C SER A 10 7.23 -7.35 2.85
N LEU A 11 6.75 -6.17 3.24
CA LEU A 11 6.44 -5.09 2.30
C LEU A 11 7.69 -4.74 1.47
N PRO A 12 7.64 -4.86 0.12
CA PRO A 12 8.79 -4.57 -0.72
C PRO A 12 9.27 -3.13 -0.55
N SER A 13 10.57 -2.91 -0.73
CA SER A 13 11.18 -1.57 -0.70
C SER A 13 11.02 -0.81 0.63
N PHE A 14 10.99 -1.51 1.77
CA PHE A 14 10.88 -0.90 3.10
C PHE A 14 11.79 0.33 3.29
N GLY A 15 13.08 0.21 2.96
CA GLY A 15 14.05 1.30 3.10
C GLY A 15 13.66 2.58 2.37
N LYS A 16 13.19 2.44 1.12
CA LYS A 16 12.74 3.57 0.30
C LYS A 16 11.48 4.21 0.88
N ARG A 17 10.51 3.40 1.34
CA ARG A 17 9.29 3.87 2.02
C ARG A 17 9.61 4.63 3.30
N LEU A 18 10.48 4.07 4.15
CA LEU A 18 10.91 4.68 5.41
C LEU A 18 11.56 6.05 5.16
N LYS A 19 12.51 6.11 4.22
CA LYS A 19 13.21 7.34 3.84
C LYS A 19 12.24 8.43 3.38
N ARG A 20 11.25 8.07 2.56
CA ARG A 20 10.24 9.01 2.05
C ARG A 20 9.34 9.52 3.18
N LEU A 21 8.76 8.63 3.98
CA LEU A 21 7.95 9.00 5.14
C LEU A 21 8.68 9.95 6.08
N ARG A 22 9.92 9.59 6.42
CA ARG A 22 10.78 10.38 7.29
C ARG A 22 10.98 11.79 6.73
N ARG A 23 11.26 11.91 5.43
CA ARG A 23 11.43 13.20 4.75
C ARG A 23 10.16 14.04 4.72
N ILE A 24 9.00 13.44 4.41
CA ILE A 24 7.71 14.15 4.43
C ILE A 24 7.39 14.68 5.83
N LYS A 25 7.74 13.92 6.87
CA LYS A 25 7.59 14.34 8.27
C LYS A 25 8.73 15.24 8.79
N ALA A 26 9.65 15.66 7.93
CA ALA A 26 10.83 16.46 8.30
C ALA A 26 11.68 15.85 9.45
N LEU A 27 11.68 14.53 9.57
CA LEU A 27 12.42 13.82 10.62
C LEU A 27 13.87 13.56 10.20
N LYS A 28 14.79 13.62 11.17
CA LYS A 28 16.17 13.13 10.98
C LYS A 28 16.24 11.62 11.20
N GLN A 29 17.31 10.97 10.72
CA GLN A 29 17.44 9.50 10.89
C GLN A 29 17.60 9.12 12.37
N GLU A 30 18.19 10.00 13.18
CA GLU A 30 18.32 9.87 14.64
C GLU A 30 16.95 9.76 15.33
N ALA A 31 15.94 10.51 14.86
CA ALA A 31 14.59 10.45 15.43
C ALA A 31 13.94 9.09 15.18
N VAL A 32 14.08 8.56 13.95
CA VAL A 32 13.61 7.20 13.62
C VAL A 32 14.38 6.15 14.40
N ALA A 33 15.68 6.35 14.60
CA ALA A 33 16.53 5.44 15.36
C ALA A 33 16.07 5.35 16.83
N ALA A 34 15.77 6.50 17.45
CA ALA A 34 15.21 6.57 18.79
C ALA A 34 13.85 5.87 18.89
N MET A 35 12.96 6.06 17.91
CA MET A 35 11.66 5.36 17.86
C MET A 35 11.81 3.83 17.76
N ALA A 36 12.83 3.36 17.05
CA ALA A 36 13.09 1.93 16.87
C ALA A 36 14.01 1.31 17.94
N GLY A 37 14.57 2.09 18.86
CA GLY A 37 15.55 1.62 19.83
C GLY A 37 16.86 1.14 19.20
N VAL A 38 17.28 1.73 18.07
CA VAL A 38 18.53 1.41 17.36
C VAL A 38 19.42 2.65 17.22
N ASN A 39 20.62 2.48 16.68
CA ASN A 39 21.48 3.61 16.33
C ASN A 39 21.15 4.19 14.93
N GLN A 40 21.58 5.42 14.67
CA GLN A 40 21.32 6.11 13.40
C GLN A 40 21.96 5.40 12.19
N ALA A 41 23.12 4.75 12.36
CA ALA A 41 23.77 4.02 11.28
C ALA A 41 22.94 2.83 10.80
N THR A 42 22.24 2.14 11.71
CA THR A 42 21.27 1.08 11.39
C THR A 42 20.13 1.62 10.52
N VAL A 43 19.55 2.78 10.88
CA VAL A 43 18.51 3.42 10.05
C VAL A 43 19.04 3.82 8.68
N SER A 44 20.27 4.36 8.60
CA SER A 44 20.90 4.69 7.32
C SER A 44 21.02 3.45 6.41
N ARG A 45 21.44 2.31 6.96
CA ARG A 45 21.52 1.05 6.22
C ARG A 45 20.14 0.50 5.84
N TRP A 46 19.12 0.64 6.71
CA TRP A 46 17.73 0.33 6.36
C TRP A 46 17.26 1.14 5.16
N GLU A 47 17.46 2.46 5.17
CA GLU A 47 17.04 3.36 4.08
C GLU A 47 17.75 3.08 2.75
N GLN A 48 18.97 2.55 2.80
CA GLN A 48 19.73 2.11 1.64
C GLN A 48 19.31 0.70 1.16
N GLY A 49 18.55 -0.04 1.97
CA GLY A 49 18.16 -1.42 1.70
C GLY A 49 19.29 -2.44 1.88
N SER A 50 20.38 -2.08 2.56
CA SER A 50 21.53 -2.99 2.77
C SER A 50 21.31 -3.96 3.94
N ILE A 51 20.45 -3.62 4.89
CA ILE A 51 19.89 -4.54 5.88
C ILE A 51 18.40 -4.29 6.03
N THR A 52 17.64 -5.34 6.33
CA THR A 52 16.19 -5.29 6.53
C THR A 52 15.87 -5.59 8.00
N PRO A 53 15.05 -4.77 8.68
CA PRO A 53 14.63 -5.08 10.04
C PRO A 53 13.70 -6.30 10.10
N SER A 54 13.37 -6.77 11.30
CA SER A 54 12.32 -7.76 11.48
C SER A 54 10.97 -7.21 11.01
N GLU A 55 10.07 -8.09 10.58
CA GLU A 55 8.73 -7.69 10.13
C GLU A 55 7.95 -6.92 11.21
N LYS A 56 8.09 -7.33 12.48
CA LYS A 56 7.51 -6.62 13.63
C LYS A 56 7.98 -5.17 13.69
N THR A 57 9.27 -4.92 13.48
CA THR A 57 9.85 -3.57 13.48
C THR A 57 9.41 -2.78 12.26
N ILE A 58 9.32 -3.41 11.07
CA ILE A 58 8.79 -2.79 9.86
C ILE A 58 7.38 -2.27 10.10
N GLN A 59 6.48 -3.14 10.55
CA GLN A 59 5.08 -2.81 10.81
C GLN A 59 4.94 -1.71 11.87
N ALA A 60 5.69 -1.80 12.98
CA ALA A 60 5.65 -0.81 14.04
C ALA A 60 6.11 0.58 13.56
N LEU A 61 7.22 0.65 12.80
CA LEU A 61 7.74 1.91 12.28
C LEU A 61 6.83 2.53 11.22
N LEU A 62 6.39 1.75 10.23
CA LEU A 62 5.50 2.26 9.19
C LEU A 62 4.19 2.74 9.80
N HIS A 63 3.61 1.98 10.75
CA HIS A 63 2.41 2.40 11.45
C HIS A 63 2.64 3.71 12.22
N ALA A 64 3.66 3.78 13.09
CA ALA A 64 3.96 4.98 13.88
C ALA A 64 4.20 6.21 13.00
N LEU A 65 4.86 6.04 11.85
CA LEU A 65 5.11 7.11 10.91
C LEU A 65 3.90 7.43 10.01
N ALA A 66 2.98 6.50 9.79
CA ALA A 66 1.78 6.72 8.98
C ALA A 66 0.56 7.22 9.77
N LEU A 67 0.62 7.25 11.11
CA LEU A 67 -0.49 7.61 12.01
C LEU A 67 -1.11 9.02 11.85
N ALA A 68 -0.66 9.84 10.90
CA ALA A 68 -1.35 11.12 10.63
C ALA A 68 -2.66 10.81 9.88
N PRO A 69 -3.85 10.98 10.47
CA PRO A 69 -5.10 10.70 9.78
C PRO A 69 -5.21 11.68 8.61
N ALA A 70 -5.32 11.15 7.40
CA ALA A 70 -5.61 11.96 6.24
C ALA A 70 -7.14 12.11 6.11
N GLN A 71 -7.65 13.31 6.38
CA GLN A 71 -9.08 13.60 6.26
C GLN A 71 -9.42 13.98 4.81
N ASP A 72 -9.24 13.03 3.90
CA ASP A 72 -9.49 13.21 2.46
C ASP A 72 -10.96 12.99 2.08
N ALA A 73 -11.88 13.65 2.78
CA ALA A 73 -13.32 13.42 2.64
C ALA A 73 -13.82 13.60 1.20
N ALA A 74 -13.29 14.59 0.47
CA ALA A 74 -13.64 14.81 -0.94
C ALA A 74 -13.19 13.64 -1.83
N LEU A 75 -11.94 13.18 -1.69
CA LEU A 75 -11.41 12.07 -2.47
C LEU A 75 -12.11 10.75 -2.11
N GLN A 76 -12.31 10.48 -0.82
CA GLN A 76 -13.06 9.31 -0.37
C GLN A 76 -14.50 9.32 -0.91
N ARG A 77 -15.17 10.48 -0.91
CA ARG A 77 -16.50 10.63 -1.52
C ARG A 77 -16.46 10.29 -3.01
N LEU A 78 -15.47 10.77 -3.76
CA LEU A 78 -15.34 10.44 -5.19
C LEU A 78 -15.17 8.93 -5.40
N VAL A 79 -14.30 8.28 -4.61
CA VAL A 79 -14.06 6.83 -4.70
C VAL A 79 -15.33 6.03 -4.36
N ARG A 80 -16.04 6.41 -3.30
CA ARG A 80 -17.31 5.79 -2.87
C ARG A 80 -18.45 5.93 -3.88
N HIS A 81 -18.35 6.85 -4.83
CA HIS A 81 -19.34 7.06 -5.90
C HIS A 81 -18.80 6.69 -7.28
N CYS A 82 -17.61 6.11 -7.37
CA CYS A 82 -17.05 5.65 -8.63
C CYS A 82 -17.84 4.42 -9.13
N ALA A 83 -18.23 4.43 -10.41
CA ALA A 83 -18.89 3.28 -11.02
C ALA A 83 -17.92 2.11 -11.23
N LEU A 84 -16.67 2.41 -11.58
CA LEU A 84 -15.62 1.39 -11.75
C LEU A 84 -15.21 0.79 -10.39
N PRO A 85 -14.75 -0.47 -10.35
CA PRO A 85 -14.18 -1.05 -9.15
C PRO A 85 -12.88 -0.31 -8.77
N THR A 86 -12.98 0.63 -7.83
CA THR A 86 -11.90 1.50 -7.40
C THR A 86 -11.75 1.44 -5.89
N HIS A 87 -10.52 1.48 -5.40
CA HIS A 87 -10.25 1.72 -3.99
C HIS A 87 -9.06 2.65 -3.81
N LEU A 88 -9.04 3.34 -2.68
CA LEU A 88 -7.99 4.23 -2.24
C LEU A 88 -7.28 3.61 -1.05
N ILE A 89 -5.96 3.53 -1.12
CA ILE A 89 -5.10 3.06 -0.03
C ILE A 89 -4.03 4.08 0.32
N THR A 90 -3.45 3.98 1.51
CA THR A 90 -2.14 4.57 1.78
C THR A 90 -1.09 3.87 0.93
N ASP A 91 -0.19 4.64 0.29
CA ASP A 91 0.87 4.05 -0.55
C ASP A 91 1.92 3.31 0.30
N VAL A 92 1.97 3.63 1.59
CA VAL A 92 2.99 3.21 2.56
C VAL A 92 2.80 1.77 3.04
N ASP A 93 1.60 1.44 3.50
CA ASP A 93 1.25 0.17 4.17
C ASP A 93 -0.09 -0.39 3.69
N HIS A 94 -0.59 0.10 2.55
CA HIS A 94 -1.78 -0.40 1.85
C HIS A 94 -3.06 -0.37 2.70
N ARG A 95 -3.17 0.56 3.66
CA ARG A 95 -4.39 0.69 4.46
C ARG A 95 -5.52 1.27 3.64
N LEU A 96 -6.67 0.61 3.66
CA LEU A 96 -7.86 1.07 2.96
C LEU A 96 -8.38 2.39 3.55
N LEU A 97 -8.65 3.35 2.67
CA LEU A 97 -9.24 4.65 3.00
C LEU A 97 -10.65 4.82 2.42
N ALA A 98 -10.93 4.20 1.26
CA ALA A 98 -12.26 4.14 0.64
C ALA A 98 -12.30 3.07 -0.46
N ALA A 99 -13.48 2.51 -0.74
CA ALA A 99 -13.76 1.58 -1.82
C ALA A 99 -15.11 1.88 -2.48
N SER A 100 -15.15 1.78 -3.81
CA SER A 100 -16.39 1.92 -4.57
C SER A 100 -17.34 0.75 -4.31
N PRO A 101 -18.66 0.92 -4.52
CA PRO A 101 -19.64 -0.16 -4.35
C PRO A 101 -19.33 -1.38 -5.23
N SER A 102 -18.91 -1.16 -6.49
CA SER A 102 -18.53 -2.23 -7.41
C SER A 102 -17.27 -2.96 -6.95
N ARG A 103 -16.31 -2.28 -6.29
CA ARG A 103 -15.17 -2.95 -5.67
C ARG A 103 -15.59 -3.83 -4.50
N GLN A 104 -16.48 -3.34 -3.63
CA GLN A 104 -16.99 -4.09 -2.49
C GLN A 104 -17.74 -5.36 -2.94
N GLN A 105 -18.51 -5.27 -4.02
CA GLN A 105 -19.18 -6.42 -4.64
C GLN A 105 -18.17 -7.49 -5.11
N VAL A 106 -17.09 -7.08 -5.80
CA VAL A 106 -16.01 -7.97 -6.25
C VAL A 106 -15.32 -8.66 -5.06
N TRP A 107 -15.09 -7.94 -3.96
CA TRP A 107 -14.46 -8.51 -2.77
C TRP A 107 -15.36 -9.43 -1.97
N GLY A 108 -16.68 -9.26 -2.06
CA GLY A 108 -17.66 -9.92 -1.21
C GLY A 108 -17.67 -9.42 0.24
N VAL A 109 -17.02 -8.28 0.52
CA VAL A 109 -16.87 -7.71 1.86
C VAL A 109 -17.14 -6.19 1.80
N PRO A 110 -17.97 -5.64 2.71
CA PRO A 110 -18.22 -4.20 2.74
C PRO A 110 -16.99 -3.40 3.16
N GLU A 111 -16.87 -2.16 2.69
CA GLU A 111 -15.79 -1.23 3.04
C GLU A 111 -15.59 -1.15 4.56
N THR A 112 -16.69 -1.08 5.32
CA THR A 112 -16.67 -0.93 6.78
C THR A 112 -15.94 -2.07 7.50
N GLY A 113 -15.88 -3.27 6.91
CA GLY A 113 -15.11 -4.40 7.45
C GLY A 113 -13.60 -4.32 7.17
N LEU A 114 -13.18 -3.43 6.27
CA LEU A 114 -11.81 -3.32 5.79
C LEU A 114 -11.18 -1.93 6.02
N LEU A 115 -11.96 -0.92 6.41
CA LEU A 115 -11.45 0.43 6.63
C LEU A 115 -10.27 0.42 7.60
N HIS A 116 -9.21 1.11 7.18
CA HIS A 116 -7.93 1.22 7.90
C HIS A 116 -7.17 -0.09 8.09
N THR A 117 -7.67 -1.21 7.57
CA THR A 117 -6.96 -2.48 7.51
C THR A 117 -5.98 -2.46 6.34
N SER A 118 -4.77 -3.00 6.54
CA SER A 118 -3.80 -3.17 5.45
C SER A 118 -4.30 -4.26 4.51
N LEU A 119 -4.51 -3.90 3.24
CA LEU A 119 -4.92 -4.86 2.21
C LEU A 119 -3.77 -5.77 1.76
N TRP A 120 -2.52 -5.47 2.18
CA TRP A 120 -1.34 -6.27 1.82
C TRP A 120 -1.45 -7.72 2.29
N GLN A 121 -2.14 -7.99 3.40
CA GLN A 121 -2.39 -9.35 3.89
C GLN A 121 -3.23 -10.22 2.93
N PHE A 122 -3.89 -9.59 1.95
CA PHE A 122 -4.68 -10.25 0.91
C PHE A 122 -4.01 -10.18 -0.47
N ALA A 123 -2.75 -9.73 -0.55
CA ALA A 123 -2.04 -9.63 -1.82
C ALA A 123 -1.81 -11.00 -2.44
N THR A 124 -2.17 -11.15 -3.72
CA THR A 124 -1.80 -12.32 -4.53
C THR A 124 -0.37 -12.21 -5.01
N GLU A 125 0.18 -13.31 -5.55
CA GLU A 125 1.49 -13.31 -6.19
C GLU A 125 1.62 -12.22 -7.26
N ASP A 126 0.58 -12.01 -8.07
CA ASP A 126 0.58 -11.01 -9.13
C ASP A 126 0.69 -9.58 -8.57
N ILE A 127 -0.07 -9.29 -7.50
CA ILE A 127 -0.02 -8.00 -6.79
C ILE A 127 1.34 -7.83 -6.12
N ALA A 128 1.87 -8.87 -5.49
CA ALA A 128 3.16 -8.82 -4.82
C ALA A 128 4.31 -8.58 -5.81
N GLN A 129 4.27 -9.25 -6.97
CA GLN A 129 5.24 -9.05 -8.04
C GLN A 129 5.16 -7.62 -8.59
N ALA A 130 3.96 -7.09 -8.85
CA ALA A 130 3.79 -5.71 -9.29
C ALA A 130 4.32 -4.70 -8.26
N GLU A 131 4.08 -4.91 -6.97
CA GLU A 131 4.60 -4.07 -5.90
C GLU A 131 6.13 -4.04 -5.85
N GLN A 132 6.78 -5.18 -6.10
CA GLN A 132 8.24 -5.27 -6.17
C GLN A 132 8.82 -4.43 -7.32
N GLN A 133 8.11 -4.34 -8.45
CA GLN A 133 8.55 -3.57 -9.63
C GLN A 133 8.42 -2.06 -9.47
N LEU A 134 7.65 -1.57 -8.50
CA LEU A 134 7.53 -0.13 -8.24
C LEU A 134 8.88 0.53 -7.93
N GLY A 135 9.71 -0.15 -7.13
CA GLY A 135 11.01 0.37 -6.73
C GLY A 135 11.98 0.58 -7.90
N PRO A 136 12.22 -0.43 -8.75
CA PRO A 136 12.98 -0.30 -9.99
C PRO A 136 12.43 0.76 -10.95
N ASN A 137 11.10 0.94 -11.00
CA ASN A 137 10.45 1.91 -11.89
C ASN A 137 10.44 3.35 -11.33
N GLY A 138 11.16 3.62 -10.23
CA GLY A 138 11.30 4.96 -9.67
C GLY A 138 10.08 5.47 -8.88
N TRP A 139 9.13 4.58 -8.54
CA TRP A 139 7.90 4.95 -7.85
C TRP A 139 8.18 5.69 -6.53
N TRP A 140 9.21 5.32 -5.77
CA TRP A 140 9.45 5.91 -4.44
C TRP A 140 10.22 7.22 -4.48
N GLU A 141 11.00 7.45 -5.54
CA GLU A 141 11.85 8.61 -5.72
C GLU A 141 11.12 9.76 -6.41
N GLN A 142 10.27 9.44 -7.38
CA GLN A 142 9.51 10.43 -8.14
C GLN A 142 8.35 10.98 -7.31
N GLU A 143 8.02 12.26 -7.51
CA GLU A 143 6.84 12.87 -6.88
C GLU A 143 5.55 12.38 -7.55
N ALA A 144 5.52 12.39 -8.89
CA ALA A 144 4.42 11.94 -9.73
C ALA A 144 4.91 10.86 -10.72
N PRO A 145 5.06 9.59 -10.27
CA PRO A 145 5.43 8.49 -11.15
C PRO A 145 4.34 8.18 -12.16
N ALA A 146 4.72 7.57 -13.29
CA ALA A 146 3.77 7.10 -14.28
C ALA A 146 2.81 6.03 -13.68
N PRO A 147 1.56 5.94 -14.15
CA PRO A 147 0.64 4.88 -13.77
C PRO A 147 1.23 3.48 -14.04
N VAL A 148 0.92 2.53 -13.15
CA VAL A 148 1.38 1.14 -13.28
C VAL A 148 0.20 0.24 -13.60
N VAL A 149 0.32 -0.52 -14.68
CA VAL A 149 -0.68 -1.52 -15.08
C VAL A 149 -0.35 -2.86 -14.41
N VAL A 150 -1.35 -3.45 -13.76
CA VAL A 150 -1.22 -4.70 -13.02
C VAL A 150 -2.23 -5.70 -13.56
N HIS A 151 -1.74 -6.82 -14.06
CA HIS A 151 -2.57 -7.95 -14.48
C HIS A 151 -2.75 -8.88 -13.29
N VAL A 152 -4.00 -9.14 -12.91
CA VAL A 152 -4.34 -9.97 -11.76
C VAL A 152 -5.08 -11.20 -12.25
N ARG A 153 -4.66 -12.39 -11.82
CA ARG A 153 -5.37 -13.65 -12.05
C ARG A 153 -6.43 -13.88 -10.98
N THR A 154 -7.43 -14.71 -11.29
CA THR A 154 -8.41 -15.13 -10.30
C THR A 154 -7.73 -15.87 -9.16
N ALA A 155 -7.98 -15.46 -7.94
CA ALA A 155 -7.47 -16.08 -6.73
C ALA A 155 -8.45 -15.87 -5.57
N GLN A 156 -8.51 -16.85 -4.68
CA GLN A 156 -9.22 -16.72 -3.42
C GLN A 156 -8.18 -16.59 -2.30
N THR A 157 -8.22 -15.48 -1.57
CA THR A 157 -7.37 -15.26 -0.41
C THR A 157 -8.16 -15.49 0.87
N VAL A 158 -7.48 -15.48 2.01
CA VAL A 158 -8.17 -15.56 3.31
C VAL A 158 -8.97 -14.27 3.50
N GLY A 159 -10.25 -14.28 3.12
CA GLY A 159 -11.18 -13.18 3.39
C GLY A 159 -11.52 -12.25 2.23
N LEU A 160 -10.84 -12.31 1.06
CA LEU A 160 -11.24 -11.56 -0.13
C LEU A 160 -11.29 -12.43 -1.38
N GLN A 161 -12.28 -12.16 -2.23
CA GLN A 161 -12.33 -12.67 -3.60
C GLN A 161 -11.58 -11.74 -4.54
N ILE A 162 -10.72 -12.30 -5.39
CA ILE A 162 -9.99 -11.57 -6.43
C ILE A 162 -10.30 -12.22 -7.76
N HIS A 163 -10.90 -11.44 -8.66
CA HIS A 163 -11.24 -11.87 -10.02
C HIS A 163 -10.15 -11.45 -11.01
N ARG A 164 -10.01 -12.25 -12.07
CA ARG A 164 -9.14 -11.92 -13.19
C ARG A 164 -9.49 -10.55 -13.77
N SER A 165 -8.52 -9.65 -13.78
CA SER A 165 -8.71 -8.26 -14.19
C SER A 165 -7.40 -7.57 -14.52
N VAL A 166 -7.51 -6.40 -15.17
CA VAL A 166 -6.43 -5.43 -15.32
C VAL A 166 -6.73 -4.24 -14.43
N MET A 167 -5.79 -3.92 -13.56
CA MET A 167 -5.83 -2.76 -12.67
C MET A 167 -4.82 -1.71 -13.10
N VAL A 168 -5.17 -0.45 -12.87
CA VAL A 168 -4.23 0.67 -12.96
C VAL A 168 -4.01 1.21 -11.55
N TRP A 169 -2.74 1.39 -11.21
CA TRP A 169 -2.27 1.97 -9.96
C TRP A 169 -1.73 3.37 -10.23
N GLU A 170 -2.32 4.35 -9.57
CA GLU A 170 -1.99 5.76 -9.74
C GLU A 170 -1.70 6.40 -8.40
N ARG A 171 -0.64 7.22 -8.35
CA ARG A 171 -0.33 7.97 -7.15
C ARG A 171 -1.30 9.15 -6.99
N VAL A 172 -1.76 9.33 -5.76
CA VAL A 172 -2.43 10.54 -5.31
C VAL A 172 -1.75 11.10 -4.07
N TRP A 173 -1.96 12.37 -3.79
CA TRP A 173 -1.47 13.00 -2.57
C TRP A 173 -2.63 13.24 -1.62
N LEU A 174 -2.47 12.74 -0.40
CA LEU A 174 -3.45 12.88 0.67
C LEU A 174 -3.26 14.23 1.38
N ALA A 175 -4.30 14.72 2.04
CA ALA A 175 -4.32 16.03 2.71
C ALA A 175 -3.23 16.18 3.81
N ASN A 176 -2.73 15.07 4.35
CA ASN A 176 -1.63 15.04 5.32
C ASN A 176 -0.24 15.09 4.66
N GLY A 177 -0.16 15.25 3.34
CA GLY A 177 1.08 15.27 2.56
C GLY A 177 1.69 13.89 2.29
N LEU A 178 1.08 12.80 2.78
CA LEU A 178 1.54 11.44 2.49
C LEU A 178 1.00 10.95 1.14
N PRO A 179 1.75 10.09 0.42
CA PRO A 179 1.25 9.48 -0.79
C PRO A 179 0.15 8.45 -0.48
N GLY A 180 -0.92 8.51 -1.27
CA GLY A 180 -1.92 7.47 -1.42
C GLY A 180 -1.81 6.82 -2.80
N ARG A 181 -2.59 5.76 -3.00
CA ARG A 181 -2.70 5.08 -4.29
C ARG A 181 -4.16 4.82 -4.62
N LEU A 182 -4.58 5.22 -5.81
CA LEU A 182 -5.82 4.78 -6.43
C LEU A 182 -5.56 3.50 -7.20
N CYS A 183 -6.42 2.52 -6.98
CA CYS A 183 -6.36 1.21 -7.58
C CYS A 183 -7.68 0.93 -8.29
N THR A 184 -7.70 1.11 -9.62
CA THR A 184 -8.92 1.01 -10.44
C THR A 184 -8.83 -0.19 -11.37
N THR A 185 -9.84 -1.07 -11.34
CA THR A 185 -9.98 -2.09 -12.39
C THR A 185 -10.54 -1.42 -13.65
N VAL A 186 -9.76 -1.46 -14.73
CA VAL A 186 -10.11 -0.86 -16.04
C VAL A 186 -10.60 -1.89 -17.04
N GLN A 187 -10.28 -3.16 -16.81
CA GLN A 187 -10.78 -4.29 -17.59
C GLN A 187 -11.01 -5.48 -16.64
N SER A 188 -12.15 -6.13 -16.76
CA SER A 188 -12.45 -7.39 -16.08
C SER A 188 -12.98 -8.38 -17.11
N ASP A 189 -12.62 -9.65 -16.96
CA ASP A 189 -13.29 -10.70 -17.70
C ASP A 189 -14.65 -10.92 -17.00
N ALA A 190 -15.74 -10.69 -17.73
CA ALA A 190 -17.11 -10.80 -17.23
C ALA A 190 -17.46 -12.23 -16.81
#